data_AF-A0A087UAS0-F1
#
_entry.id   AF-A0A087UAS0-F1
#
_cell.length_a   1.000
_cell.length_b   1.000
_cell.length_c   1.000
_cell.angle_alpha   90.00
_cell.angle_beta   90.00
_cell.angle_gamma   90.00
#
_symmetry.space_group_name_H-M   'P 1'
#
loop_
_entity.id
_entity.type
_entity.pdbx_description
1 polymer ?
#
loop_
_entity_poly.entity_id
_entity_poly.type
_entity_poly.pdbx_seq_one_letter_code
_entity_poly.pdbx_strand_id
1 'polypeptide(L)'
;MITQLSEFLAKMGKEKLAGSWNYIKRAREAIFLILELTPCPEIGISALINEKFELKKFNNLTLPTSVGNVDEVISILNALLSYEFKSDVQNSRINSACETLENIEEQYDENKKKVIQFIREQLTLINTSKGNLQYSTESMILFSILYKISPHKFLRSSGCILASHPWTIQRLCSSLVANPQNEQYEEDFLKHLKQKSPLLQECDRIVTMTIDEIHIKPYVDYKAGNIVGMAYNSENIATTARFHDSESAA
;
A
#
# COMPACT_ATOMS: atom_id res chain seq x y z
N MET A 1 -28.99 -32.33 29.54
CA MET A 1 -29.05 -32.02 28.10
C MET A 1 -29.84 -30.72 28.00
N ILE A 2 -29.22 -29.62 27.59
CA ILE A 2 -29.87 -28.30 27.59
C ILE A 2 -30.74 -28.22 26.34
N THR A 3 -32.04 -28.05 26.53
CA THR A 3 -33.01 -28.13 25.44
C THR A 3 -33.41 -26.76 24.90
N GLN A 4 -33.02 -25.66 25.55
CA GLN A 4 -33.40 -24.30 25.17
C GLN A 4 -32.25 -23.30 25.29
N LEU A 5 -32.16 -22.38 24.33
CA LEU A 5 -31.15 -21.30 24.27
C LEU A 5 -31.23 -20.35 25.48
N SER A 6 -32.42 -20.18 26.07
CA SER A 6 -32.63 -19.39 27.30
C SER A 6 -31.96 -20.00 28.53
N GLU A 7 -32.09 -21.31 28.70
CA GLU A 7 -31.47 -22.08 29.78
C GLU A 7 -29.94 -22.14 29.60
N PHE A 8 -29.48 -22.26 28.35
CA PHE A 8 -28.08 -22.16 27.97
C PHE A 8 -27.45 -20.81 28.37
N LEU A 9 -28.07 -19.70 27.98
CA LEU A 9 -27.57 -18.35 28.33
C LEU A 9 -27.62 -18.07 29.83
N ALA A 10 -28.63 -18.59 30.54
CA ALA A 10 -28.72 -18.45 32.00
C ALA A 10 -27.63 -19.23 32.74
N LYS A 11 -27.21 -20.39 32.21
CA LYS A 11 -26.10 -21.17 32.76
C LYS A 11 -24.75 -20.54 32.44
N MET A 12 -24.58 -20.05 31.21
CA MET A 12 -23.40 -19.27 30.78
C MET A 12 -23.23 -17.96 31.57
N GLY A 13 -24.32 -17.31 32.02
CA GLY A 13 -24.22 -16.14 32.89
C GLY A 13 -23.74 -16.46 34.32
N LYS A 14 -23.80 -17.73 34.74
CA LYS A 14 -23.31 -18.20 36.05
C LYS A 14 -21.88 -18.76 35.98
N GLU A 15 -21.47 -19.29 34.84
CA GLU A 15 -20.11 -19.76 34.58
C GLU A 15 -19.26 -18.60 34.07
N LYS A 16 -18.13 -18.31 34.74
CA LYS A 16 -17.24 -17.21 34.32
C LYS A 16 -16.60 -17.58 32.98
N LEU A 17 -17.07 -16.96 31.90
CA LEU A 17 -16.36 -16.94 30.63
C LEU A 17 -15.00 -16.27 30.84
N ALA A 18 -13.93 -16.88 30.34
CA ALA A 18 -12.65 -16.18 30.24
C ALA A 18 -12.81 -15.09 29.18
N GLY A 19 -12.27 -13.88 29.42
CA GLY A 19 -12.32 -12.76 28.48
C GLY A 19 -13.61 -11.92 28.50
N SER A 20 -13.51 -10.68 28.02
CA SER A 20 -14.59 -9.66 27.99
C SER A 20 -15.65 -9.92 26.91
N TRP A 21 -16.18 -11.14 26.84
CA TRP A 21 -17.22 -11.48 25.87
C TRP A 21 -18.51 -10.70 26.16
N ASN A 22 -18.93 -9.93 25.16
CA ASN A 22 -20.27 -9.36 25.10
C ASN A 22 -21.18 -10.34 24.36
N TYR A 23 -22.45 -10.42 24.71
CA TYR A 23 -23.40 -11.20 23.92
C TYR A 23 -24.68 -10.43 23.63
N ILE A 24 -25.21 -10.63 22.43
CA ILE A 24 -26.48 -10.07 21.97
C ILE A 24 -27.43 -11.24 21.77
N LYS A 25 -28.53 -11.24 22.52
CA LYS A 25 -29.60 -12.22 22.39
C LYS A 25 -30.60 -11.79 21.33
N ARG A 26 -30.86 -12.65 20.35
CA ARG A 26 -31.98 -12.57 19.40
C ARG A 26 -32.96 -13.71 19.66
N ALA A 27 -34.14 -13.65 19.05
CA ALA A 27 -35.24 -14.57 19.33
C ALA A 27 -34.87 -16.06 19.16
N ARG A 28 -33.96 -16.40 18.22
CA ARG A 28 -33.53 -17.78 17.94
C ARG A 28 -32.01 -17.98 17.90
N GLU A 29 -31.26 -16.95 18.27
CA GLU A 29 -29.80 -16.92 18.10
C GLU A 29 -29.15 -16.07 19.20
N ALA A 30 -27.93 -16.41 19.58
CA ALA A 30 -27.07 -15.62 20.45
C ALA A 30 -25.77 -15.31 19.72
N ILE A 31 -25.39 -14.03 19.69
CA ILE A 31 -24.14 -13.58 19.08
C ILE A 31 -23.18 -13.20 20.20
N PHE A 32 -22.03 -13.85 20.25
CA PHE A 32 -20.92 -13.55 21.15
C PHE A 32 -19.90 -12.70 20.42
N LEU A 33 -19.44 -11.62 21.06
CA LEU A 33 -18.62 -10.57 20.48
C LEU A 33 -17.52 -10.15 21.44
N ILE A 34 -16.31 -9.97 20.92
CA ILE A 34 -15.23 -9.24 21.58
C ILE A 34 -15.06 -7.93 20.83
N LEU A 35 -15.18 -6.82 21.57
CA LEU A 35 -15.01 -5.48 21.03
C LEU A 35 -13.60 -4.98 21.37
N GLU A 36 -12.86 -4.58 20.36
CA GLU A 36 -11.59 -3.87 20.51
C GLU A 36 -11.89 -2.38 20.44
N LEU A 37 -11.65 -1.65 21.54
CA LEU A 37 -12.10 -0.26 21.69
C LEU A 37 -11.04 0.78 21.28
N THR A 38 -9.81 0.35 20.95
CA THR A 38 -8.68 1.22 20.64
C THR A 38 -8.00 0.77 19.35
N PRO A 39 -7.80 1.65 18.35
CA PRO A 39 -8.08 3.10 18.33
C PRO A 39 -9.53 3.48 18.03
N CYS A 40 -10.37 2.55 17.57
CA CYS A 40 -11.82 2.72 17.35
C CYS A 40 -12.56 1.41 17.66
N PRO A 41 -13.85 1.44 18.04
CA PRO A 41 -14.60 0.23 18.35
C PRO A 41 -14.79 -0.64 17.11
N GLU A 42 -14.06 -1.75 17.05
CA GLU A 42 -14.20 -2.79 16.03
C GLU A 42 -14.54 -4.14 16.65
N ILE A 43 -15.23 -4.99 15.89
CA ILE A 43 -15.53 -6.37 16.29
C ILE A 43 -14.29 -7.21 15.99
N GLY A 44 -13.48 -7.51 17.00
CA GLY A 44 -12.29 -8.35 16.84
C GLY A 44 -12.66 -9.81 16.57
N ILE A 45 -13.54 -10.39 17.40
CA ILE A 45 -13.98 -11.78 17.27
C ILE A 45 -15.50 -11.86 17.44
N SER A 46 -16.16 -12.64 16.59
CA SER A 46 -17.58 -12.96 16.72
C SER A 46 -17.86 -14.46 16.55
N ALA A 47 -18.84 -14.96 17.29
CA ALA A 47 -19.38 -16.32 17.16
C ALA A 47 -20.91 -16.28 17.30
N LEU A 48 -21.63 -16.95 16.40
CA LEU A 48 -23.08 -17.07 16.44
C LEU A 48 -23.49 -18.49 16.84
N ILE A 49 -24.42 -18.60 17.78
CA ILE A 49 -25.02 -19.85 18.23
C ILE A 49 -26.52 -19.80 17.96
N ASN A 50 -27.05 -20.77 17.23
CA ASN A 50 -28.49 -20.90 16.99
C ASN A 50 -29.18 -21.85 17.98
N GLU A 51 -30.51 -21.92 17.94
CA GLU A 51 -31.33 -22.86 18.74
C GLU A 51 -31.00 -24.34 18.55
N LYS A 52 -30.33 -24.71 17.45
CA LYS A 52 -29.86 -26.08 17.19
C LYS A 52 -28.43 -26.32 17.69
N PHE A 53 -27.86 -25.37 18.44
CA PHE A 53 -26.47 -25.37 18.90
C PHE A 53 -25.44 -25.51 17.76
N GLU A 54 -25.78 -25.01 16.57
CA GLU A 54 -24.83 -24.89 15.47
C GLU A 54 -24.05 -23.59 15.62
N LEU A 55 -22.72 -23.70 15.57
CA LEU A 55 -21.80 -22.57 15.60
C LEU A 55 -21.56 -22.07 14.18
N LYS A 56 -21.92 -20.81 13.90
CA LYS A 56 -21.55 -20.11 12.67
C LYS A 56 -20.57 -18.99 13.01
N LYS A 57 -19.43 -18.97 12.32
CA LYS A 57 -18.41 -17.91 12.47
C LYS A 57 -18.46 -16.94 11.29
N PHE A 58 -18.19 -15.66 11.56
CA PHE A 58 -17.65 -14.71 10.59
C PHE A 58 -16.11 -14.82 10.58
N ASN A 59 -15.53 -15.53 9.59
CA ASN A 59 -14.11 -15.67 9.20
C ASN A 59 -13.69 -17.14 8.90
N ASN A 60 -12.50 -17.34 8.33
CA ASN A 60 -12.00 -18.59 7.71
C ASN A 60 -11.60 -19.74 8.67
N LEU A 61 -12.34 -20.00 9.75
CA LEU A 61 -12.05 -21.11 10.68
C LEU A 61 -13.14 -22.18 10.65
N THR A 62 -12.72 -23.44 10.51
CA THR A 62 -13.60 -24.61 10.58
C THR A 62 -13.80 -25.02 12.04
N LEU A 63 -14.99 -24.76 12.58
CA LEU A 63 -15.44 -25.21 13.90
C LEU A 63 -16.41 -26.39 13.76
N PRO A 64 -16.58 -27.23 14.81
CA PRO A 64 -17.58 -28.29 14.80
C PRO A 64 -19.01 -27.74 14.61
N THR A 65 -19.78 -28.42 13.75
CA THR A 65 -21.08 -27.96 13.23
C THR A 65 -22.24 -28.06 14.22
N SER A 66 -22.12 -28.81 15.31
CA SER A 66 -23.12 -28.93 16.38
C SER A 66 -22.44 -29.21 17.70
N VAL A 67 -22.87 -28.54 18.77
CA VAL A 67 -22.31 -28.67 20.12
C VAL A 67 -23.34 -29.27 21.07
N GLY A 68 -22.94 -30.26 21.88
CA GLY A 68 -23.84 -31.01 22.75
C GLY A 68 -23.92 -30.48 24.19
N ASN A 69 -22.92 -29.73 24.64
CA ASN A 69 -22.81 -29.26 26.02
C ASN A 69 -22.28 -27.82 26.14
N VAL A 70 -22.63 -27.13 27.25
CA VAL A 70 -22.12 -25.79 27.59
C VAL A 70 -20.60 -25.78 27.72
N ASP A 71 -20.03 -26.82 28.33
CA ASP A 71 -18.59 -26.94 28.52
C ASP A 71 -17.83 -26.97 27.19
N GLU A 72 -18.41 -27.58 26.16
CA GLU A 72 -17.85 -27.60 24.81
C GLU A 72 -17.91 -26.21 24.17
N VAL A 73 -18.99 -25.46 24.36
CA VAL A 73 -19.08 -24.08 23.87
C VAL A 73 -18.05 -23.19 24.58
N ILE A 74 -17.91 -23.31 25.90
CA ILE A 74 -16.92 -22.55 26.67
C ILE A 74 -15.50 -22.93 26.22
N SER A 75 -15.24 -24.22 25.99
CA SER A 75 -13.97 -24.68 25.44
C SER A 75 -13.69 -24.08 24.06
N ILE A 76 -14.69 -23.99 23.18
CA ILE A 76 -14.55 -23.37 21.86
C ILE A 76 -14.36 -21.85 21.95
N LEU A 77 -15.09 -21.15 22.82
CA LEU A 77 -14.93 -19.71 23.04
C LEU A 77 -13.55 -19.38 23.65
N ASN A 78 -13.08 -20.20 24.60
CA ASN A 78 -11.73 -20.08 25.15
C ASN A 78 -10.66 -20.44 24.13
N ALA A 79 -10.90 -21.46 23.29
CA ALA A 79 -10.02 -21.80 22.19
C ALA A 79 -9.93 -20.65 21.19
N LEU A 80 -11.04 -19.97 20.90
CA LEU A 80 -11.09 -18.77 20.05
C LEU A 80 -10.33 -17.57 20.65
N LEU A 81 -10.34 -17.41 21.97
CA LEU A 81 -9.51 -16.43 22.67
C LEU A 81 -8.03 -16.77 22.60
N SER A 82 -7.67 -18.05 22.78
CA SER A 82 -6.29 -18.52 22.66
C SER A 82 -5.81 -18.61 21.21
N TYR A 83 -6.74 -18.53 20.26
CA TYR A 83 -6.46 -18.34 18.84
C TYR A 83 -6.15 -16.86 18.60
N GLU A 84 -5.18 -16.33 19.36
CA GLU A 84 -4.45 -15.14 18.96
C GLU A 84 -4.05 -15.35 17.50
N PHE A 85 -4.41 -14.38 16.68
CA PHE A 85 -4.23 -14.43 15.25
C PHE A 85 -2.78 -14.88 14.97
N LYS A 86 -2.60 -15.88 14.09
CA LYS A 86 -1.27 -16.29 13.60
C LYS A 86 -0.43 -15.11 13.03
N SER A 87 -1.00 -13.91 12.92
CA SER A 87 -0.31 -12.66 12.64
C SER A 87 0.70 -12.26 13.72
N ASP A 88 0.47 -12.50 15.02
CA ASP A 88 1.32 -11.87 16.05
C ASP A 88 2.72 -12.49 16.15
N VAL A 89 2.85 -13.79 15.89
CA VAL A 89 4.17 -14.46 15.83
C VAL A 89 4.95 -14.03 14.57
N GLN A 90 4.28 -13.73 13.46
CA GLN A 90 4.94 -13.27 12.24
C GLN A 90 5.29 -11.79 12.32
N ASN A 91 4.39 -10.97 12.86
CA ASN A 91 4.60 -9.55 13.12
C ASN A 91 5.76 -9.33 14.11
N SER A 92 5.81 -10.09 15.22
CA SER A 92 6.92 -10.01 16.18
C SER A 92 8.27 -10.36 15.54
N ARG A 93 8.34 -11.40 14.71
CA ARG A 93 9.57 -11.76 13.99
C ARG A 93 10.03 -10.69 12.99
N ILE A 94 9.08 -10.08 12.26
CA ILE A 94 9.38 -8.99 11.33
C ILE A 94 9.85 -7.75 12.10
N ASN A 95 9.21 -7.42 13.22
CA ASN A 95 9.63 -6.32 14.08
C ASN A 95 11.04 -6.53 14.64
N SER A 96 11.36 -7.73 15.14
CA SER A 96 12.72 -8.06 15.60
C SER A 96 13.75 -7.97 14.47
N ALA A 97 13.39 -8.34 13.24
CA ALA A 97 14.27 -8.17 12.08
C ALA A 97 14.50 -6.68 11.76
N CYS A 98 13.45 -5.86 11.83
CA CYS A 98 13.56 -4.41 11.65
C CYS A 98 14.44 -3.75 12.72
N GLU A 99 14.29 -4.12 13.99
CA GLU A 99 15.14 -3.64 15.09
C GLU A 99 16.61 -4.03 14.89
N THR A 100 16.86 -5.26 14.42
CA THR A 100 18.22 -5.72 14.11
C THR A 100 18.83 -4.91 12.97
N LEU A 101 18.06 -4.63 11.92
CA LEU A 101 18.51 -3.82 10.79
C LEU A 101 18.80 -2.38 11.22
N GLU A 102 18.01 -1.80 12.11
CA GLU A 102 18.22 -0.45 12.65
C GLU A 102 19.52 -0.35 13.45
N ASN A 103 19.80 -1.33 14.31
CA ASN A 103 21.06 -1.39 15.06
C ASN A 103 22.30 -1.50 14.16
N ILE A 104 22.14 -2.13 13.00
CA ILE A 104 23.21 -2.31 12.02
C ILE A 104 23.35 -1.05 11.15
N GLU A 105 22.26 -0.32 10.89
CA GLU A 105 22.24 0.92 10.11
C GLU A 105 23.24 1.96 10.63
N GLU A 106 23.34 2.09 11.95
CA GLU A 106 24.25 3.05 12.61
C GLU A 106 25.74 2.76 12.36
N GLN A 107 26.08 1.52 11.99
CA GLN A 107 27.47 1.06 11.83
C GLN A 107 28.01 1.25 10.41
N TYR A 108 27.16 1.65 9.46
CA TYR A 108 27.50 1.74 8.05
C TYR A 108 27.53 3.18 7.51
N ASP A 109 28.16 3.37 6.35
CA ASP A 109 28.19 4.63 5.62
C ASP A 109 26.84 4.95 4.97
N GLU A 110 26.59 6.24 4.67
CA GLU A 110 25.30 6.74 4.17
C GLU A 110 24.74 5.98 2.95
N ASN A 111 25.60 5.49 2.06
CA ASN A 111 25.15 4.72 0.89
C ASN A 111 24.57 3.36 1.30
N LYS A 112 25.23 2.66 2.23
CA LYS A 112 24.76 1.38 2.74
C LYS A 112 23.57 1.53 3.68
N LYS A 113 23.48 2.65 4.42
CA LYS A 113 22.29 2.99 5.22
C LYS A 113 21.04 3.03 4.37
N LYS A 114 21.08 3.67 3.19
CA LYS A 114 19.93 3.73 2.26
C LYS A 114 19.47 2.34 1.81
N VAL A 115 20.40 1.41 1.60
CA VAL A 115 20.06 0.02 1.25
C VAL A 115 19.36 -0.67 2.41
N ILE A 116 19.86 -0.50 3.64
CA ILE A 116 19.25 -1.07 4.85
C ILE A 116 17.86 -0.49 5.09
N GLN A 117 17.69 0.84 4.95
CA GLN A 117 16.41 1.53 5.06
C GLN A 117 15.40 1.00 4.03
N PHE A 118 15.82 0.80 2.79
CA PHE A 118 14.98 0.21 1.75
C PHE A 118 14.54 -1.21 2.12
N ILE A 119 15.45 -2.07 2.57
CA ILE A 119 15.11 -3.44 2.99
C ILE A 119 14.14 -3.41 4.17
N ARG A 120 14.37 -2.54 5.15
CA ARG A 120 13.47 -2.34 6.30
C ARG A 120 12.08 -1.91 5.86
N GLU A 121 11.98 -0.97 4.92
CA GLU A 121 10.71 -0.55 4.30
C GLU A 121 10.03 -1.75 3.61
N GLN A 122 10.77 -2.57 2.85
CA GLN A 122 10.18 -3.77 2.24
C GLN A 122 9.62 -4.75 3.28
N LEU A 123 10.29 -4.91 4.42
CA LEU A 123 9.82 -5.79 5.51
C LEU A 123 8.56 -5.26 6.18
N THR A 124 8.48 -3.95 6.48
CA THR A 124 7.29 -3.36 7.10
C THR A 124 6.07 -3.44 6.18
N LEU A 125 6.27 -3.33 4.87
CA LEU A 125 5.20 -3.43 3.88
C LEU A 125 4.59 -4.84 3.78
N ILE A 126 5.29 -5.91 4.19
CA ILE A 126 4.77 -7.30 4.13
C ILE A 126 3.49 -7.46 4.96
N ASN A 127 3.47 -6.88 6.16
CA ASN A 127 2.34 -7.00 7.10
C ASN A 127 1.33 -5.85 6.96
N THR A 128 1.65 -4.87 6.12
CA THR A 128 0.80 -3.69 5.95
C THR A 128 -0.37 -4.01 5.04
N SER A 129 -1.58 -3.64 5.45
CA SER A 129 -2.77 -3.80 4.62
C SER A 129 -2.64 -2.98 3.34
N LYS A 130 -3.23 -3.45 2.23
CA LYS A 130 -3.12 -2.79 0.91
C LYS A 130 -3.56 -1.31 0.91
N GLY A 131 -4.42 -0.90 1.83
CA GLY A 131 -4.88 0.49 1.98
C GLY A 131 -3.92 1.39 2.74
N ASN A 132 -2.98 0.83 3.52
CA ASN A 132 -2.08 1.55 4.40
C ASN A 132 -0.62 1.51 3.94
N LEU A 133 -0.35 1.08 2.70
CA LEU A 133 1.00 1.04 2.15
C LEU A 133 1.55 2.46 2.01
N GLN A 134 2.56 2.78 2.81
CA GLN A 134 3.28 4.05 2.77
C GLN A 134 4.70 3.79 2.26
N TYR A 135 5.05 4.46 1.18
CA TYR A 135 6.35 4.36 0.55
C TYR A 135 7.19 5.60 0.88
N SER A 136 8.49 5.42 1.07
CA SER A 136 9.42 6.54 1.16
C SER A 136 9.49 7.30 -0.18
N THR A 137 9.94 8.55 -0.13
CA THR A 137 10.12 9.39 -1.32
C THR A 137 11.12 8.75 -2.28
N GLU A 138 12.21 8.20 -1.76
CA GLU A 138 13.26 7.51 -2.50
C GLU A 138 12.71 6.26 -3.22
N SER A 139 11.95 5.43 -2.50
CA SER A 139 11.26 4.27 -3.08
C SER A 139 10.28 4.68 -4.18
N MET A 140 9.53 5.76 -3.97
CA MET A 140 8.61 6.29 -4.99
C MET A 140 9.34 6.80 -6.23
N ILE A 141 10.47 7.48 -6.07
CA ILE A 141 11.31 7.92 -7.20
C ILE A 141 11.84 6.68 -7.94
N LEU A 142 12.36 5.68 -7.22
CA LEU A 142 12.85 4.44 -7.81
C LEU A 142 11.75 3.71 -8.61
N PHE A 143 10.57 3.54 -8.03
CA PHE A 143 9.45 2.89 -8.71
C PHE A 143 8.96 3.71 -9.91
N SER A 144 9.03 5.04 -9.85
CA SER A 144 8.69 5.90 -10.99
C SER A 144 9.67 5.74 -12.15
N ILE A 145 10.96 5.62 -11.85
CA ILE A 145 12.01 5.34 -12.85
C ILE A 145 11.78 3.94 -13.44
N LEU A 146 11.58 2.92 -12.59
CA LEU A 146 11.32 1.56 -13.03
C LEU A 146 10.03 1.45 -13.86
N TYR A 147 9.02 2.24 -13.54
CA TYR A 147 7.77 2.32 -14.31
C TYR A 147 7.98 2.88 -15.72
N LYS A 148 8.90 3.83 -15.89
CA LYS A 148 9.21 4.42 -17.20
C LYS A 148 10.13 3.53 -18.06
N ILE A 149 11.11 2.87 -17.45
CA ILE A 149 12.21 2.20 -18.18
C ILE A 149 12.03 0.68 -18.27
N SER A 150 11.36 0.06 -17.30
CA SER A 150 11.31 -1.41 -17.17
C SER A 150 9.87 -1.92 -17.21
N PRO A 151 9.65 -3.24 -17.41
CA PRO A 151 8.33 -3.84 -17.19
C PRO A 151 8.01 -3.86 -15.68
N HIS A 152 7.73 -2.70 -15.09
CA HIS A 152 7.37 -2.56 -13.68
C HIS A 152 6.23 -3.51 -13.26
N LYS A 153 5.30 -3.81 -14.18
CA LYS A 153 4.25 -4.83 -13.97
C LYS A 153 4.85 -6.21 -13.67
N PHE A 154 5.91 -6.60 -14.37
CA PHE A 154 6.61 -7.86 -14.14
C PHE A 154 7.26 -7.88 -12.75
N LEU A 155 8.04 -6.85 -12.40
CA LEU A 155 8.69 -6.75 -11.08
C LEU A 155 7.68 -6.78 -9.93
N ARG A 156 6.52 -6.14 -10.10
CA ARG A 156 5.44 -6.20 -9.12
C ARG A 156 4.80 -7.59 -9.05
N SER A 157 4.62 -8.26 -10.19
CA SER A 157 4.00 -9.58 -10.26
C SER A 157 4.90 -10.71 -9.75
N SER A 158 6.23 -10.54 -9.83
CA SER A 158 7.19 -11.56 -9.37
C SER A 158 7.24 -11.69 -7.85
N GLY A 159 6.74 -10.68 -7.10
CA GLY A 159 6.79 -10.66 -5.65
C GLY A 159 8.19 -10.45 -5.07
N CYS A 160 9.20 -10.18 -5.92
CA CYS A 160 10.57 -9.92 -5.46
C CYS A 160 10.68 -8.58 -4.71
N ILE A 161 9.86 -7.60 -5.10
CA ILE A 161 9.82 -6.26 -4.50
C ILE A 161 8.35 -5.87 -4.34
N LEU A 162 8.00 -5.31 -3.18
CA LEU A 162 6.67 -4.75 -2.91
C LEU A 162 6.53 -3.36 -3.54
N ALA A 163 6.65 -3.28 -4.86
CA ALA A 163 6.59 -2.02 -5.60
C ALA A 163 5.22 -1.33 -5.47
N SER A 164 5.16 -0.01 -5.66
CA SER A 164 3.92 0.75 -5.61
C SER A 164 2.97 0.40 -6.77
N HIS A 165 1.67 0.70 -6.64
CA HIS A 165 0.72 0.39 -7.71
C HIS A 165 0.93 1.34 -8.90
N PRO A 166 0.84 0.88 -10.17
CA PRO A 166 0.99 1.75 -11.33
C PRO A 166 0.12 3.00 -11.29
N TRP A 167 -1.11 2.88 -10.76
CA TRP A 167 -2.01 4.02 -10.58
C TRP A 167 -1.46 5.07 -9.61
N THR A 168 -0.80 4.65 -8.52
CA THR A 168 -0.17 5.57 -7.56
C THR A 168 0.97 6.34 -8.21
N ILE A 169 1.78 5.64 -9.01
CA ILE A 169 2.88 6.25 -9.78
C ILE A 169 2.32 7.21 -10.83
N GLN A 170 1.31 6.80 -11.59
CA GLN A 170 0.66 7.65 -12.58
C GLN A 170 0.08 8.90 -11.94
N ARG A 171 -0.56 8.78 -10.76
CA ARG A 171 -1.09 9.94 -10.02
C ARG A 171 0.03 10.90 -9.60
N LEU A 172 1.12 10.37 -9.05
CA LEU A 172 2.29 11.16 -8.69
C LEU A 172 2.94 11.83 -9.91
N CYS A 173 3.06 11.12 -11.03
CA CYS A 173 3.61 11.69 -12.25
C CYS A 173 2.64 12.66 -12.93
N SER A 174 1.32 12.49 -12.77
CA SER A 174 0.34 13.39 -13.38
C SER A 174 0.33 14.79 -12.75
N SER A 175 0.73 14.91 -11.47
CA SER A 175 0.95 16.22 -10.85
C SER A 175 2.22 16.91 -11.37
N LEU A 176 3.16 16.17 -11.94
CA LEU A 176 4.34 16.72 -12.59
C LEU A 176 3.95 17.11 -14.02
N VAL A 177 3.38 18.30 -14.18
CA VAL A 177 3.07 18.87 -15.50
C VAL A 177 4.37 19.30 -16.16
N ALA A 178 5.14 18.33 -16.67
CA ALA A 178 6.34 18.58 -17.46
C ALA A 178 5.91 19.15 -18.82
N ASN A 179 5.96 20.48 -18.92
CA ASN A 179 5.76 21.22 -20.16
C ASN A 179 7.03 22.06 -20.34
N PRO A 180 7.73 21.95 -21.49
CA PRO A 180 8.91 22.77 -21.77
C PRO A 180 8.68 24.28 -21.58
N GLN A 181 7.45 24.75 -21.78
CA GLN A 181 7.09 26.15 -21.51
C GLN A 181 7.02 26.47 -20.02
N ASN A 182 6.57 25.52 -19.18
CA ASN A 182 6.46 25.71 -17.74
C ASN A 182 7.81 25.58 -17.06
N GLU A 183 8.67 24.68 -17.54
CA GLU A 183 10.02 24.44 -17.00
C GLU A 183 10.91 25.70 -17.07
N GLN A 184 10.67 26.58 -18.05
CA GLN A 184 11.37 27.88 -18.17
C GLN A 184 11.07 28.86 -17.02
N TYR A 185 9.96 28.65 -16.30
CA TYR A 185 9.48 29.56 -15.26
C TYR A 185 9.30 28.89 -13.90
N GLU A 186 9.57 27.58 -13.79
CA GLU A 186 9.43 26.86 -12.54
C GLU A 186 10.57 27.22 -11.59
N GLU A 187 10.27 27.99 -10.54
CA GLU A 187 11.29 28.52 -9.61
C GLU A 187 12.12 27.43 -8.94
N ASP A 188 11.51 26.32 -8.51
CA ASP A 188 12.20 25.25 -7.81
C ASP A 188 13.19 24.52 -8.74
N PHE A 189 12.78 24.25 -9.98
CA PHE A 189 13.65 23.69 -11.01
C PHE A 189 14.81 24.63 -11.34
N LEU A 190 14.55 25.92 -11.58
CA LEU A 190 15.60 26.90 -11.89
C LEU A 190 16.56 27.11 -10.72
N LYS A 191 16.06 27.09 -9.48
CA LYS A 191 16.87 27.17 -8.26
C LYS A 191 17.76 25.95 -8.12
N HIS A 192 17.24 24.76 -8.40
CA HIS A 192 18.04 23.54 -8.43
C HIS A 192 19.14 23.61 -9.50
N LEU A 193 18.81 24.02 -10.74
CA LEU A 193 19.81 24.20 -11.81
C LEU A 193 20.89 25.22 -11.43
N LYS A 194 20.48 26.35 -10.84
CA LYS A 194 21.42 27.39 -10.37
C LYS A 194 22.36 26.88 -9.29
N GLN A 195 21.90 26.00 -8.39
CA GLN A 195 22.76 25.36 -7.39
C GLN A 195 23.77 24.39 -8.00
N LYS A 196 23.44 23.77 -9.14
CA LYS A 196 24.31 22.80 -9.82
C LYS A 196 25.26 23.43 -10.83
N SER A 197 24.91 24.60 -11.39
CA SER A 197 25.74 25.33 -12.37
C SER A 197 27.21 25.54 -11.96
N PRO A 198 27.55 25.84 -10.68
CA PRO A 198 28.95 25.98 -10.27
C PRO A 198 29.78 24.70 -10.32
N LEU A 199 29.13 23.52 -10.37
CA LEU A 199 29.80 22.22 -10.46
C LEU A 199 30.28 21.92 -11.88
N LEU A 200 29.82 22.69 -12.87
CA LEU A 200 30.18 22.52 -14.28
C LEU A 200 31.50 23.23 -14.60
N GLN A 201 32.40 22.50 -15.24
CA GLN A 201 33.63 23.06 -15.81
C GLN A 201 33.31 23.98 -16.98
N GLU A 202 34.29 24.73 -17.45
CA GLU A 202 34.08 25.70 -18.53
C GLU A 202 33.67 25.01 -19.85
N CYS A 203 34.21 23.82 -20.14
CA CYS A 203 33.80 22.99 -21.27
C CYS A 203 32.36 22.47 -21.14
N ASP A 204 31.94 22.09 -19.93
CA ASP A 204 30.59 21.56 -19.67
C ASP A 204 29.48 22.62 -19.89
N ARG A 205 29.84 23.90 -20.00
CA ARG A 205 28.90 25.00 -20.28
C ARG A 205 28.67 25.23 -21.77
N ILE A 206 29.45 24.58 -22.63
CA ILE A 206 29.30 24.69 -24.08
C ILE A 206 28.31 23.61 -24.52
N VAL A 207 27.14 24.05 -24.98
CA VAL A 207 26.06 23.17 -25.42
C VAL A 207 25.85 23.33 -26.92
N THR A 208 25.78 22.22 -27.64
CA THR A 208 25.39 22.20 -29.05
C THR A 208 23.90 21.92 -29.14
N MET A 209 23.14 22.84 -29.72
CA MET A 209 21.70 22.65 -29.95
C MET A 209 21.48 22.10 -31.35
N THR A 210 20.92 20.89 -31.43
CA THR A 210 20.47 20.30 -32.69
C THR A 210 18.96 20.31 -32.76
N ILE A 211 18.41 20.59 -33.94
CA ILE A 211 16.97 20.69 -34.16
C ILE A 211 16.62 19.75 -35.30
N ASP A 212 15.68 18.85 -35.05
CA ASP A 212 15.20 17.89 -36.05
C ASP A 212 13.66 17.86 -36.08
N GLU A 213 13.11 17.28 -37.15
CA GLU A 213 11.67 17.18 -37.40
C GLU A 213 11.22 15.71 -37.44
N ILE A 214 10.30 15.36 -36.54
CA ILE A 214 9.69 14.04 -36.48
C ILE A 214 8.34 14.09 -37.18
N HIS A 215 8.17 13.26 -38.22
CA HIS A 215 6.87 13.05 -38.83
C HIS A 215 5.97 12.26 -37.87
N ILE A 216 4.86 12.87 -37.49
CA ILE A 216 3.85 12.25 -36.62
C ILE A 216 2.63 11.90 -37.45
N LYS A 217 1.96 10.80 -37.09
CA LYS A 217 0.66 10.48 -37.68
C LYS A 217 -0.31 11.61 -37.32
N PRO A 218 -1.02 12.23 -38.28
CA PRO A 218 -2.00 13.27 -37.95
C PRO A 218 -3.13 12.69 -37.12
N TYR A 219 -3.37 13.23 -35.93
CA TYR A 219 -4.53 12.91 -35.11
C TYR A 219 -4.91 14.10 -34.23
N VAL A 220 -6.18 14.17 -33.88
CA VAL A 220 -6.72 15.13 -32.92
C VAL A 220 -7.20 14.33 -31.71
N ASP A 221 -6.90 14.81 -30.51
CA ASP A 221 -7.28 14.16 -29.26
C ASP A 221 -7.80 15.19 -28.25
N TYR A 222 -8.59 14.73 -27.28
CA TYR A 222 -9.13 15.58 -26.23
C TYR A 222 -8.55 15.14 -24.88
N LYS A 223 -7.69 15.99 -24.31
CA LYS A 223 -6.99 15.72 -23.05
C LYS A 223 -7.24 16.84 -22.05
N ALA A 224 -7.83 16.48 -20.91
CA ALA A 224 -8.01 17.36 -19.76
C ALA A 224 -8.64 18.73 -20.08
N GLY A 225 -9.66 18.76 -20.95
CA GLY A 225 -10.33 20.01 -21.33
C GLY A 225 -9.80 20.66 -22.60
N ASN A 226 -8.67 20.18 -23.14
CA ASN A 226 -7.99 20.79 -24.28
C ASN A 226 -8.02 19.87 -25.51
N ILE A 227 -8.19 20.46 -26.68
CA ILE A 227 -7.97 19.81 -27.97
C ILE A 227 -6.47 19.86 -28.27
N VAL A 228 -5.86 18.69 -28.49
CA VAL A 228 -4.44 18.55 -28.80
C VAL A 228 -4.24 17.86 -30.14
N GLY A 229 -3.08 18.06 -30.78
CA GLY A 229 -2.78 17.52 -32.11
C GLY A 229 -2.93 18.53 -33.27
N MET A 230 -3.10 19.81 -32.94
CA MET A 230 -3.09 20.92 -33.89
C MET A 230 -1.95 21.88 -33.53
N ALA A 231 -1.37 22.55 -34.53
CA ALA A 231 -0.34 23.55 -34.27
C ALA A 231 -1.00 24.82 -33.68
N TYR A 232 -0.32 25.49 -32.75
CA TYR A 232 -0.84 26.70 -32.09
C TYR A 232 -1.24 27.81 -33.10
N ASN A 233 -0.57 27.84 -34.25
CA ASN A 233 -0.75 28.83 -35.30
C ASN A 233 -1.51 28.30 -36.53
N SER A 234 -2.13 27.12 -36.47
CA SER A 234 -2.81 26.52 -37.62
C SER A 234 -4.04 25.73 -37.21
N GLU A 235 -5.11 25.88 -38.00
CA GLU A 235 -6.28 25.03 -37.95
C GLU A 235 -6.04 23.65 -38.59
N ASN A 236 -4.84 23.41 -39.12
CA ASN A 236 -4.45 22.12 -39.66
C ASN A 236 -3.96 21.17 -38.56
N ILE A 237 -4.28 19.89 -38.73
CA ILE A 237 -3.77 18.82 -37.87
C ILE A 237 -2.25 18.76 -38.02
N ALA A 238 -1.54 18.69 -36.91
CA ALA A 238 -0.09 18.61 -36.91
C ALA A 238 0.39 17.31 -37.58
N THR A 239 1.19 17.47 -38.64
CA THR A 239 1.84 16.36 -39.36
C THR A 239 3.27 16.14 -38.90
N THR A 240 3.85 17.10 -38.19
CA THR A 240 5.24 17.07 -37.72
C THR A 240 5.37 17.69 -36.33
N ALA A 241 6.35 17.20 -35.57
CA ALA A 241 6.77 17.74 -34.30
C ALA A 241 8.26 18.06 -34.35
N ARG A 242 8.67 19.25 -33.92
CA ARG A 242 10.08 19.61 -33.82
C ARG A 242 10.63 19.15 -32.48
N PHE A 243 11.77 18.48 -32.52
CA PHE A 243 12.49 18.03 -31.34
C PHE A 243 13.82 18.80 -31.25
N HIS A 244 14.23 19.12 -30.03
CA HIS A 244 15.49 19.77 -29.75
C HIS A 244 16.31 18.83 -28.87
N ASP A 245 17.51 18.48 -29.33
CA ASP A 245 18.48 17.75 -28.52
C ASP A 245 19.64 18.68 -28.17
N SER A 246 20.13 18.56 -26.95
CA SER A 246 21.23 19.36 -26.43
C SER A 246 22.32 18.43 -25.94
N GLU A 247 23.42 18.36 -26.68
CA GLU A 247 24.59 17.59 -26.28
C GLU A 247 25.68 18.53 -25.74
N SER A 248 26.37 18.11 -24.67
CA SER A 248 27.58 18.78 -24.19
C SER A 248 28.68 18.59 -25.24
N ALA A 249 29.30 19.68 -25.68
CA ALA A 249 30.46 19.57 -26.56
C ALA A 249 31.60 18.84 -25.81
N ALA A 250 32.03 17.70 -26.35
CA ALA A 250 33.12 16.88 -25.81
C ALA A 250 34.47 17.61 -25.83
#